data_AF-A0A9E4B3Q3-F1
#
_entry.id   AF-A0A9E4B3Q3-F1
#
_cell.length_a   1.000
_cell.length_b   1.000
_cell.length_c   1.000
_cell.angle_alpha   90.00
_cell.angle_beta   90.00
_cell.angle_gamma   90.00
#
_symmetry.space_group_name_H-M   'P 1'
#
loop_
_entity.id
_entity.type
_entity.pdbx_description
1 polymer ?
#
loop_
_entity_poly.entity_id
_entity_poly.type
_entity_poly.pdbx_seq_one_letter_code
_entity_poly.pdbx_strand_id
1 'polypeptide(L)' 'MEINDRRQRVEDVVERWRIDDEWWREPVSRLYFSLVLEDGAYVTVYRDLTQNRWYLQHA' A
#
# COMPACT_ATOMS: atom_id res chain seq x y z
N MET A 1 9.17 -3.64 5.97
CA MET A 1 7.73 -3.48 6.22
C MET A 1 7.30 -4.58 7.17
N GLU A 2 6.32 -4.37 8.05
CA GLU A 2 5.78 -5.45 8.89
C GLU A 2 4.55 -6.07 8.22
N ILE A 3 4.56 -7.38 8.02
CA ILE A 3 3.47 -8.18 7.46
C ILE A 3 3.34 -9.45 8.31
N ASN A 4 2.15 -9.73 8.83
CA ASN A 4 1.90 -10.87 9.73
C ASN A 4 2.90 -10.97 10.90
N ASP A 5 3.11 -9.86 11.61
CA ASP A 5 4.07 -9.73 12.73
C ASP A 5 5.54 -10.02 12.37
N ARG A 6 5.89 -9.99 11.08
CA ARG A 6 7.26 -10.19 10.58
C ARG A 6 7.73 -8.99 9.79
N ARG A 7 8.95 -8.53 10.09
CA ARG A 7 9.64 -7.56 9.22
C ARG A 7 10.09 -8.29 7.96
N GLN A 8 9.65 -7.78 6.81
CA GLN A 8 10.03 -8.22 5.48
C GLN A 8 10.72 -7.07 4.75
N ARG A 9 11.82 -7.37 4.07
CA ARG A 9 12.46 -6.41 3.17
C ARG A 9 11.69 -6.35 1.85
N VAL A 10 11.55 -5.14 1.32
CA VAL A 10 11.04 -4.93 -0.05
C VAL A 10 12.20 -5.19 -1.00
N GLU A 11 12.01 -6.13 -1.91
CA GLU A 11 12.97 -6.45 -2.96
C GLU A 11 12.77 -5.54 -4.17
N ASP A 12 11.52 -5.36 -4.62
CA ASP A 12 11.19 -4.52 -5.77
C ASP A 12 9.86 -3.76 -5.62
N VAL A 13 9.74 -2.63 -6.33
CA VAL A 13 8.52 -1.84 -6.47
C VAL A 13 8.04 -1.97 -7.90
N VAL A 14 7.03 -2.81 -8.12
CA VAL A 14 6.52 -3.14 -9.45
C VAL A 14 5.64 -2.02 -10.00
N GLU A 15 4.82 -1.42 -9.13
CA GLU A 15 3.90 -0.36 -9.55
C GLU A 15 3.71 0.67 -8.44
N ARG A 16 3.46 1.92 -8.85
CA ARG A 16 3.07 3.02 -7.96
C ARG A 16 1.99 3.86 -8.65
N TRP A 17 0.86 4.03 -7.99
CA TRP A 17 -0.22 4.91 -8.47
C TRP A 17 -0.99 5.54 -7.32
N ARG A 18 -1.70 6.62 -7.62
CA ARG A 18 -2.45 7.40 -6.63
C ARG A 18 -3.90 7.52 -7.07
N ILE A 19 -4.81 7.41 -6.11
CA ILE A 19 -6.19 7.83 -6.26
C ILE A 19 -6.43 9.00 -5.32
N ASP A 20 -7.08 10.03 -5.86
CA ASP A 20 -7.74 11.09 -5.11
C ASP A 20 -9.20 11.08 -5.54
N ASP A 21 -10.12 10.85 -4.61
CA ASP A 21 -11.55 10.87 -4.84
C ASP A 21 -12.24 11.73 -3.78
N GLU A 22 -12.94 12.76 -4.25
CA GLU A 22 -13.66 13.74 -3.44
C GLU A 22 -15.16 13.74 -3.77
N TRP A 23 -15.61 12.81 -4.62
CA TRP A 23 -16.99 12.78 -5.06
C TRP A 23 -17.83 12.05 -4.00
N TRP A 24 -18.76 12.79 -3.41
CA TRP A 24 -19.92 12.34 -2.62
C TRP A 24 -19.74 11.56 -1.31
N ARG A 25 -18.51 11.37 -0.79
CA ARG A 25 -18.22 10.81 0.56
C ARG A 25 -17.02 11.50 1.24
N GLU A 26 -16.54 10.93 2.36
CA GLU A 26 -15.25 11.27 2.97
C GLU A 26 -14.13 11.22 1.92
N PRO A 27 -13.30 12.27 1.83
CA PRO A 27 -12.25 12.35 0.81
C PRO A 27 -11.28 11.19 0.96
N VAL A 28 -11.04 10.47 -0.14
CA VAL A 28 -10.07 9.38 -0.20
C VAL A 28 -8.85 9.88 -0.95
N SER A 29 -7.70 9.88 -0.28
CA SER A 29 -6.41 10.14 -0.93
C SER A 29 -5.46 9.01 -0.56
N ARG A 30 -5.12 8.15 -1.52
CA ARG A 30 -4.33 6.93 -1.28
C ARG A 30 -3.24 6.77 -2.32
N LEU A 31 -2.02 6.49 -1.85
CA LEU A 31 -0.89 6.14 -2.70
C LEU A 31 -0.62 4.64 -2.59
N TYR A 32 -0.90 3.92 -3.67
CA TYR A 32 -0.74 2.48 -3.79
C TYR A 32 0.65 2.11 -4.30
N PHE A 33 1.13 0.97 -3.83
CA PHE A 33 2.35 0.31 -4.28
C PHE A 33 2.10 -1.18 -4.42
N SER A 34 2.53 -1.74 -5.55
CA SER A 34 2.66 -3.18 -5.71
C SER A 34 4.12 -3.56 -5.53
N LEU A 35 4.40 -4.49 -4.61
CA LEU A 35 5.73 -4.81 -4.12
C LEU A 35 6.03 -6.29 -4.28
N VAL A 36 7.29 -6.59 -4.57
CA VAL A 36 7.87 -7.93 -4.36
C VAL A 36 8.67 -7.89 -3.05
N LEU A 37 8.39 -8.83 -2.15
CA LEU A 37 9.15 -9.01 -0.91
C LEU A 37 10.33 -9.96 -1.13
N GLU A 38 11.29 -9.95 -0.22
CA GLU A 38 12.51 -10.78 -0.31
C GLU A 38 12.25 -12.30 -0.35
N ASP A 39 11.07 -12.76 0.06
CA ASP A 39 10.64 -14.15 -0.03
C ASP A 39 9.92 -14.48 -1.36
N GLY A 40 9.86 -13.51 -2.27
CA GLY A 40 9.16 -13.60 -3.56
C GLY A 40 7.65 -13.32 -3.48
N ALA A 41 7.10 -13.00 -2.31
CA ALA A 41 5.68 -12.70 -2.18
C ALA A 41 5.33 -11.37 -2.88
N TYR A 42 4.19 -11.36 -3.57
CA TYR A 42 3.62 -10.17 -4.19
C TYR A 42 2.54 -9.58 -3.29
N VAL A 43 2.69 -8.32 -2.90
CA VAL A 43 1.72 -7.63 -2.03
C VAL A 43 1.38 -6.25 -2.58
N THR A 44 0.14 -5.83 -2.36
CA THR A 44 -0.28 -4.46 -2.61
C THR A 44 -0.48 -3.75 -1.28
N VAL A 45 0.12 -2.58 -1.14
CA VAL A 45 -0.01 -1.72 0.04
C VAL A 45 -0.45 -0.34 -0.39
N TYR A 46 -1.08 0.41 0.50
CA TYR A 46 -1.33 1.81 0.27
C TYR A 46 -1.06 2.65 1.49
N ARG A 47 -0.61 3.89 1.25
CA ARG A 47 -0.58 4.95 2.26
C ARG A 47 -1.84 5.76 2.11
N ASP A 48 -2.68 5.77 3.14
CA ASP A 48 -3.71 6.78 3.28
C ASP A 48 -3.04 8.12 3.56
N LEU A 49 -3.19 9.07 2.64
CA LEU A 49 -2.56 10.38 2.69
C LEU A 49 -3.33 11.35 3.58
N THR A 50 -4.59 11.07 3.90
CA THR A 50 -5.40 11.88 4.82
C THR A 50 -5.04 11.59 6.27
N GLN A 51 -4.84 10.32 6.61
CA GLN A 51 -4.50 9.86 7.97
C GLN A 51 -3.00 9.62 8.15
N ASN A 52 -2.24 9.66 7.06
CA ASN A 52 -0.81 9.37 7.03
C ASN A 52 -0.46 7.97 7.57
N ARG A 53 -1.24 6.95 7.19
CA ARG A 53 -1.10 5.57 7.67
C ARG A 53 -0.93 4.59 6.52
N TRP A 54 -0.25 3.49 6.78
CA TRP A 54 -0.02 2.41 5.82
C TRP A 54 -0.96 1.24 6.07
N TYR A 55 -1.42 0.62 4.99
CA TYR A 55 -2.33 -0.50 5.02
C TYR A 55 -1.90 -1.55 4.00
N LEU A 56 -2.07 -2.82 4.35
CA LEU A 56 -2.01 -3.93 3.40
C LEU A 56 -3.38 -4.02 2.70
N GLN A 57 -3.38 -4.09 1.37
CA GLN A 57 -4.60 -4.35 0.61
C GLN A 57 -4.85 -5.86 0.64
N HIS A 58 -5.93 -6.26 1.31
CA HIS A 58 -6.47 -7.61 1.17
C HIS A 58 -7.35 -7.64 -0.08
N ALA A 59 -7.15 -8.64 -0.93
CA ALA A 59 -8.04 -8.96 -2.05
C ALA A 59 -9.30 -9.67 -1.56
#